data_AF-A0A7S7RDD0-F1
#
_entry.id   AF-A0A7S7RDD0-F1
#
_cell.length_a   1.000
_cell.length_b   1.000
_cell.length_c   1.000
_cell.angle_alpha   90.00
_cell.angle_beta   90.00
_cell.angle_gamma   90.00
#
_symmetry.space_group_name_H-M   'P 1'
#
loop_
_entity.id
_entity.type
_entity.pdbx_description
1 polymer ?
#
loop_
_entity_poly.entity_id
_entity_poly.type
_entity_poly.pdbx_seq_one_letter_code
_entity_poly.pdbx_strand_id
1 'polypeptide(L)'
;MDNRIIYGIAMLFSLVIYLFFIMPLDFSQVLQYTILMKMGLLIVITIFPLVLARLYISRGTFAFLFAVPFHIVGLIFLYREFYTDDQMTMFDYSFTDSPGSLAGLENFLLYIFISLLGIVLSLVFFNMKKD
;
A
#
# COMPACT_ATOMS: atom_id res chain seq x y z
N MET A 1 -3.07 -14.95 -20.41
CA MET A 1 -4.20 -14.25 -19.74
C MET A 1 -4.33 -12.89 -20.41
N ASP A 2 -5.54 -12.48 -20.79
CA ASP A 2 -5.76 -11.16 -21.40
C ASP A 2 -5.35 -10.05 -20.43
N ASN A 3 -4.66 -9.02 -20.93
CA ASN A 3 -4.28 -7.83 -20.16
C ASN A 3 -5.48 -7.22 -19.45
N ARG A 4 -6.67 -7.26 -20.06
CA ARG A 4 -7.92 -6.79 -19.46
C ARG A 4 -8.27 -7.54 -18.17
N ILE A 5 -8.06 -8.85 -18.15
CA ILE A 5 -8.31 -9.71 -16.98
C ILE A 5 -7.31 -9.39 -15.86
N ILE A 6 -6.03 -9.17 -16.21
CA ILE A 6 -4.99 -8.82 -15.22
C ILE A 6 -5.31 -7.49 -14.54
N TYR A 7 -5.67 -6.46 -15.30
CA TYR A 7 -6.08 -5.18 -14.73
C TYR A 7 -7.40 -5.27 -13.96
N GLY A 8 -8.35 -6.12 -14.41
CA GLY A 8 -9.57 -6.41 -13.67
C GLY A 8 -9.29 -7.00 -12.28
N ILE A 9 -8.37 -7.96 -12.19
CA ILE A 9 -7.93 -8.54 -10.92
C ILE A 9 -7.26 -7.47 -10.03
N ALA A 10 -6.41 -6.62 -10.60
CA ALA A 10 -5.79 -5.53 -9.84
C ALA A 10 -6.83 -4.55 -9.27
N MET A 11 -7.88 -4.21 -10.03
CA MET A 11 -8.97 -3.37 -9.54
C MET A 11 -9.77 -4.04 -8.42
N LEU A 12 -10.05 -5.35 -8.54
CA LEU A 12 -10.69 -6.11 -7.46
C LEU A 12 -9.81 -6.14 -6.21
N PHE A 13 -8.50 -6.26 -6.36
CA PHE A 13 -7.56 -6.19 -5.25
C PHE A 13 -7.58 -4.80 -4.57
N SER A 14 -7.62 -3.72 -5.35
CA SER A 14 -7.79 -2.36 -4.83
C SER A 14 -9.10 -2.21 -4.04
N LEU A 15 -10.19 -2.83 -4.50
CA LEU A 15 -11.46 -2.84 -3.79
C LEU A 15 -11.35 -3.57 -2.44
N VAL A 16 -10.66 -4.71 -2.40
CA VAL A 16 -10.38 -5.42 -1.14
C VAL A 16 -9.60 -4.51 -0.19
N ILE A 17 -8.54 -3.84 -0.65
CA ILE A 17 -7.80 -2.89 0.20
C ILE A 17 -8.72 -1.77 0.71
N TYR A 18 -9.56 -1.20 -0.16
CA TYR A 18 -10.52 -0.17 0.25
C TYR A 18 -11.44 -0.65 1.39
N LEU A 19 -12.03 -1.84 1.24
CA LEU A 19 -12.99 -2.38 2.22
C LEU A 19 -12.34 -2.69 3.57
N PHE A 20 -11.10 -3.17 3.60
CA PHE A 20 -10.44 -3.55 4.85
C PHE A 20 -9.67 -2.41 5.52
N PHE A 21 -9.21 -1.41 4.76
CA PHE A 21 -8.29 -0.39 5.26
C PHE A 21 -8.87 1.03 5.24
N ILE A 22 -9.72 1.38 4.25
CA ILE A 22 -10.25 2.75 4.10
C ILE A 22 -11.67 2.87 4.64
N MET A 23 -12.56 1.96 4.28
CA MET A 23 -13.96 1.98 4.70
C MET A 23 -14.13 2.03 6.24
N PRO A 24 -13.34 1.31 7.05
CA PRO A 24 -13.41 1.40 8.51
C PRO A 24 -13.13 2.81 9.08
N LEU A 25 -12.39 3.65 8.34
CA LEU A 25 -12.07 5.03 8.71
C LEU A 25 -13.24 5.98 8.58
N ASP A 26 -14.24 5.63 7.78
CA ASP A 26 -15.47 6.39 7.67
C ASP A 26 -16.35 6.21 8.92
N PHE A 27 -16.12 5.16 9.69
CA PHE A 27 -16.88 4.83 10.91
C PHE A 27 -16.15 5.19 12.21
N SER A 28 -14.82 5.36 12.19
CA SER A 28 -14.06 5.82 13.35
C SER A 28 -14.22 7.34 13.53
N GLN A 29 -14.99 7.76 14.52
CA GLN A 29 -15.15 9.18 14.91
C GLN A 29 -13.86 9.83 15.46
N VAL A 30 -12.80 9.04 15.64
CA VAL A 30 -11.57 9.42 16.36
C VAL A 30 -10.58 10.20 15.50
N LEU A 31 -10.66 10.11 14.16
CA LEU A 31 -9.74 10.79 13.26
C LEU A 31 -10.48 11.72 12.30
N GLN A 32 -10.26 13.03 12.46
CA GLN A 32 -10.66 14.06 11.49
C GLN A 32 -9.80 13.96 10.22
N TYR A 33 -9.87 12.84 9.49
CA TYR A 33 -9.28 12.77 8.17
C TYR A 33 -10.04 13.72 7.23
N THR A 34 -9.34 14.74 6.73
CA THR A 34 -9.89 15.63 5.70
C THR A 34 -10.27 14.81 4.46
N ILE A 35 -11.33 15.21 3.75
CA ILE A 35 -11.78 14.60 2.48
C ILE A 35 -10.61 14.42 1.50
N LEU A 36 -9.67 15.37 1.50
CA LEU A 36 -8.45 15.34 0.69
C LEU A 36 -7.58 14.10 0.97
N MET A 37 -7.37 13.75 2.24
CA MET A 37 -6.56 12.60 2.64
C MET A 37 -7.24 11.28 2.28
N LYS A 38 -8.57 11.19 2.41
CA LYS A 38 -9.36 10.03 1.95
C LYS A 38 -9.26 9.82 0.44
N MET A 39 -9.38 10.91 -0.33
CA MET A 39 -9.19 10.85 -1.78
C MET A 39 -7.75 10.46 -2.14
N GLY A 40 -6.75 11.02 -1.45
CA GLY A 40 -5.35 10.65 -1.63
C GLY A 40 -5.10 9.16 -1.39
N LEU A 41 -5.62 8.63 -0.28
CA LEU A 41 -5.55 7.19 0.03
C LEU A 41 -6.17 6.35 -1.07
N LEU A 42 -7.40 6.67 -1.49
CA LEU A 42 -8.11 5.96 -2.55
C LEU A 42 -7.31 5.90 -3.85
N ILE A 43 -6.74 7.03 -4.27
CA ILE A 43 -5.91 7.12 -5.46
C ILE A 43 -4.69 6.19 -5.32
N VAL A 44 -3.98 6.28 -4.21
CA VAL A 44 -2.73 5.54 -4.02
C VAL A 44 -2.97 4.03 -3.91
N ILE A 45 -3.98 3.57 -3.17
CA ILE A 45 -4.34 2.15 -3.10
C ILE A 45 -4.86 1.59 -4.42
N THR A 46 -5.31 2.46 -5.33
CA THR A 46 -5.72 2.04 -6.68
C THR A 46 -4.54 1.98 -7.63
N ILE A 47 -3.64 2.97 -7.58
CA ILE A 47 -2.50 3.08 -8.49
C ILE A 47 -1.51 1.93 -8.28
N PHE A 48 -1.14 1.61 -7.05
CA PHE A 48 -0.09 0.60 -6.81
C PHE A 48 -0.44 -0.79 -7.34
N PRO A 49 -1.65 -1.34 -7.11
CA PRO A 49 -2.08 -2.59 -7.74
C PRO A 49 -2.06 -2.54 -9.27
N LEU A 50 -2.44 -1.42 -9.88
CA LEU A 50 -2.37 -1.24 -11.33
C LEU A 50 -0.93 -1.21 -11.85
N VAL A 51 0.00 -0.59 -11.11
CA VAL A 51 1.42 -0.59 -11.44
C VAL A 51 2.01 -2.00 -11.30
N LEU A 52 1.64 -2.76 -10.27
CA LEU A 52 2.03 -4.16 -10.11
C LEU A 52 1.48 -5.04 -11.24
N ALA A 53 0.24 -4.82 -11.67
CA ALA A 53 -0.32 -5.48 -12.86
C ALA A 53 0.47 -5.16 -14.13
N ARG A 54 0.84 -3.89 -14.33
CA ARG A 54 1.70 -3.48 -15.45
C ARG A 54 3.08 -4.13 -15.36
N LEU A 55 3.66 -4.23 -14.17
CA LEU A 55 4.94 -4.89 -13.93
C LEU A 55 4.85 -6.38 -14.29
N TYR A 56 3.78 -7.06 -13.88
CA TYR A 56 3.50 -8.44 -14.26
C TYR A 56 3.42 -8.62 -15.79
N ILE A 57 2.66 -7.75 -16.48
CA ILE A 57 2.49 -7.81 -17.94
C ILE A 57 3.82 -7.58 -18.67
N SER A 58 4.60 -6.59 -18.22
CA SER A 58 5.79 -6.13 -18.96
C SER A 58 7.07 -6.87 -18.62
N ARG A 59 7.19 -7.43 -17.40
CA ARG A 59 8.42 -8.04 -16.87
C ARG A 59 8.22 -9.47 -16.35
N GLY A 60 6.98 -9.95 -16.31
CA GLY A 60 6.63 -11.30 -15.91
C GLY A 60 6.50 -11.49 -14.40
N THR A 61 6.19 -12.73 -14.01
CA THR A 61 5.83 -13.11 -12.65
C THR A 61 6.92 -12.83 -11.62
N PHE A 62 8.20 -13.01 -11.96
CA PHE A 62 9.30 -12.80 -11.01
C PHE A 62 9.42 -11.33 -10.56
N ALA A 63 9.32 -10.38 -11.50
CA ALA A 63 9.32 -8.96 -11.18
C ALA A 63 8.13 -8.57 -10.31
N PHE A 64 6.95 -9.09 -10.64
CA PHE A 64 5.74 -8.91 -9.84
C PHE A 64 5.92 -9.46 -8.41
N LEU A 65 6.34 -10.72 -8.26
CA LEU A 65 6.51 -11.36 -6.96
C LEU A 65 7.61 -10.70 -6.12
N PHE A 66 8.58 -10.04 -6.75
CA PHE A 66 9.59 -9.26 -6.06
C PHE A 66 9.02 -7.96 -5.47
N ALA A 67 8.15 -7.26 -6.22
CA ALA A 67 7.60 -5.97 -5.79
C ALA A 67 6.41 -6.10 -4.82
N VAL A 68 5.64 -7.18 -4.90
CA VAL A 68 4.45 -7.42 -4.06
C VAL A 68 4.73 -7.39 -2.56
N PRO A 69 5.78 -8.04 -2.01
CA PRO A 69 6.09 -7.99 -0.58
C PRO A 69 6.24 -6.58 -0.05
N PHE A 70 6.86 -5.68 -0.81
CA PHE A 70 7.01 -4.28 -0.42
C PHE A 70 5.67 -3.56 -0.34
N HIS A 71 4.79 -3.80 -1.31
CA HIS A 71 3.44 -3.24 -1.27
C HIS A 71 2.64 -3.75 -0.07
N ILE A 72 2.75 -5.05 0.25
CA ILE A 72 2.09 -5.64 1.44
C ILE A 72 2.65 -5.04 2.73
N VAL A 73 3.97 -4.93 2.86
CA VAL A 73 4.62 -4.30 4.02
C VAL A 73 4.14 -2.86 4.18
N GLY A 74 4.09 -2.10 3.09
CA GLY A 74 3.56 -0.74 3.12
C GLY A 74 2.10 -0.67 3.58
N LEU A 75 1.24 -1.59 3.13
CA LEU A 75 -0.15 -1.68 3.58
C LEU A 75 -0.25 -1.99 5.09
N ILE A 76 0.67 -2.80 5.64
CA ILE A 76 0.71 -3.08 7.08
C ILE A 76 1.04 -1.82 7.89
N PHE A 77 2.00 -1.00 7.43
CA PHE A 77 2.29 0.28 8.07
C PHE A 77 1.09 1.23 8.01
N LEU A 78 0.39 1.24 6.89
CA LEU A 78 -0.83 2.03 6.74
C LEU A 78 -1.95 1.53 7.67
N TYR A 79 -2.10 0.21 7.83
CA TYR A 79 -3.09 -0.41 8.72
C TYR A 79 -2.84 -0.15 10.19
N ARG A 80 -1.57 -0.18 10.62
CA ARG A 80 -1.19 -0.03 12.02
C ARG A 80 -1.79 1.23 12.63
N GLU A 81 -1.63 2.38 11.97
CA GLU A 81 -2.18 3.67 12.40
C GLU A 81 -3.71 3.65 12.58
N PHE A 82 -4.42 2.93 11.71
CA PHE A 82 -5.88 2.96 11.67
C PHE A 82 -6.57 2.15 12.79
N TYR A 83 -5.83 1.28 13.48
CA TYR A 83 -6.38 0.37 14.49
C TYR A 83 -5.66 0.43 15.86
N THR A 84 -4.66 1.30 16.05
CA THR A 84 -3.80 1.33 17.26
C THR A 84 -4.31 2.11 18.46
N ASP A 85 -5.53 2.66 18.47
CA ASP A 85 -6.01 3.32 19.70
C ASP A 85 -6.28 2.34 20.86
N ASP A 86 -6.39 1.02 20.64
CA ASP A 86 -6.67 0.06 21.73
C ASP A 86 -6.04 -1.36 21.60
N GLN A 87 -5.21 -1.65 20.60
CA GLN A 87 -4.59 -2.98 20.45
C GLN A 87 -3.11 -2.91 20.14
N MET A 88 -2.28 -3.23 21.14
CA MET A 88 -0.85 -3.44 20.97
C MET A 88 -0.61 -4.64 20.04
N THR A 89 -0.07 -4.35 18.87
CA THR A 89 0.44 -5.32 17.90
C THR A 89 1.89 -5.69 18.26
N MET A 90 2.35 -6.87 17.81
CA MET A 90 3.68 -7.44 18.13
C MET A 90 4.88 -6.55 17.70
N PHE A 91 4.63 -5.46 16.98
CA PHE A 91 5.63 -4.48 16.51
C PHE A 91 5.61 -3.14 17.29
N ASP A 92 4.76 -3.01 18.31
CA ASP A 92 4.66 -1.80 19.14
C ASP A 92 5.81 -1.61 20.13
N TYR A 93 6.72 -2.58 20.24
CA TYR A 93 7.86 -2.49 21.14
C TYR A 93 9.01 -1.57 20.68
N SER A 94 8.91 -0.90 19.51
CA SER A 94 10.05 -0.18 18.92
C SER A 94 9.88 1.31 18.69
N PHE A 95 8.68 1.90 18.82
CA PHE A 95 8.44 3.30 18.41
C PHE A 95 7.41 4.06 19.27
N THR A 96 7.25 3.68 20.54
CA THR A 96 6.42 4.45 21.47
C THR A 96 7.21 5.64 22.01
N ASP A 97 6.81 6.84 21.63
CA ASP A 97 6.51 7.97 22.54
C ASP A 97 6.56 9.30 21.80
N SER A 98 5.42 9.74 21.24
CA SER A 98 5.10 11.18 21.13
C SER A 98 3.62 11.38 20.73
N PRO A 99 2.73 11.61 21.71
CA PRO A 99 1.37 12.03 21.44
C PRO A 99 1.42 13.48 20.94
N GLY A 100 1.24 13.66 19.63
CA GLY A 100 1.28 14.96 18.95
C GLY A 100 1.85 14.94 17.53
N SER A 101 2.30 13.79 17.04
CA SER A 101 3.08 13.71 15.80
C SER A 101 2.22 13.60 14.54
N LEU A 102 2.81 13.98 13.42
CA LEU A 102 2.42 13.76 12.02
C LEU A 102 2.28 12.26 11.64
N ALA A 103 2.05 11.36 12.61
CA ALA A 103 2.14 9.90 12.51
C ALA A 103 1.28 9.33 11.37
N GLY A 104 0.06 9.83 11.17
CA GLY A 104 -0.80 9.41 10.06
C GLY A 104 -0.28 9.80 8.67
N LEU A 105 0.37 10.96 8.55
CA LEU A 105 1.02 11.37 7.30
C LEU A 105 2.34 10.60 7.11
N GLU A 106 3.10 10.38 8.17
CA GLU A 106 4.36 9.62 8.15
C GLU A 106 4.14 8.17 7.72
N ASN A 107 3.14 7.48 8.27
CA ASN A 107 2.79 6.11 7.90
C ASN A 107 2.24 6.03 6.46
N PHE A 108 1.49 7.05 6.01
CA PHE A 108 1.07 7.16 4.61
C PHE A 108 2.26 7.36 3.65
N LEU A 109 3.21 8.23 4.02
CA LEU A 109 4.43 8.46 3.24
C LEU A 109 5.33 7.23 3.24
N LEU A 110 5.44 6.51 4.36
CA LEU A 110 6.14 5.23 4.48
C LEU A 110 5.52 4.17 3.56
N TYR A 111 4.19 4.05 3.53
CA TYR A 111 3.49 3.17 2.59
C TYR A 111 3.87 3.47 1.14
N ILE A 112 3.85 4.75 0.75
CA ILE A 112 4.25 5.18 -0.60
C ILE A 112 5.71 4.83 -0.86
N PHE A 113 6.61 5.17 0.06
CA PHE A 113 8.04 4.97 -0.09
C PHE A 113 8.41 3.49 -0.24
N ILE A 114 7.89 2.64 0.64
CA ILE A 114 8.15 1.20 0.61
C ILE A 114 7.57 0.59 -0.67
N SER A 115 6.34 0.94 -1.04
CA SER A 115 5.71 0.42 -2.26
C SER A 115 6.49 0.83 -3.53
N LEU A 116 6.94 2.09 -3.60
CA LEU A 116 7.79 2.57 -4.70
C LEU A 116 9.15 1.87 -4.72
N LEU A 117 9.78 1.67 -3.55
CA LEU A 117 11.06 0.98 -3.44
C LEU A 117 10.98 -0.42 -4.07
N GLY A 118 9.94 -1.19 -3.77
CA GLY A 118 9.73 -2.51 -4.36
C GLY A 118 9.61 -2.48 -5.89
N ILE A 119 8.87 -1.51 -6.43
CA ILE A 119 8.73 -1.31 -7.89
C ILE A 119 10.07 -0.92 -8.51
N VAL A 120 10.79 0.05 -7.94
CA VAL A 120 12.07 0.53 -8.46
C VAL A 120 13.11 -0.59 -8.43
N LEU A 121 13.25 -1.29 -7.31
CA LEU A 121 14.17 -2.42 -7.20
C LEU A 121 13.81 -3.52 -8.21
N SER A 122 12.52 -3.86 -8.34
CA SER A 122 12.11 -4.80 -9.37
C SER A 122 12.48 -4.33 -10.78
N LEU A 123 12.33 -3.03 -11.08
CA LEU A 123 12.69 -2.50 -12.38
C LEU A 123 14.19 -2.56 -12.62
N VAL A 124 15.01 -2.29 -11.60
CA VAL A 124 16.49 -2.36 -11.69
C VAL A 124 16.96 -3.79 -11.90
N PHE A 125 16.56 -4.72 -11.03
CA PHE A 125 17.03 -6.11 -11.08
C PHE A 125 16.51 -6.86 -12.32
N PHE A 126 15.28 -6.59 -12.74
CA PHE A 126 14.66 -7.27 -13.88
C PHE A 126 14.65 -6.42 -15.17
N ASN A 127 15.38 -5.29 -15.21
CA ASN A 127 15.72 -4.63 -16.48
C ASN A 127 16.77 -5.42 -17.26
N MET A 128 17.63 -6.16 -16.56
CA MET A 128 18.80 -6.85 -17.13
C MET A 128 18.49 -8.17 -17.84
N LYS A 129 17.21 -8.53 -18.03
CA LYS A 129 16.79 -9.81 -18.65
C LYS A 129 16.23 -9.65 -20.06
N LYS A 130 16.59 -8.56 -20.75
CA LYS A 130 16.10 -8.23 -22.09
C LYS A 130 17.14 -8.38 -23.20
N ASP A 131 18.29 -8.96 -22.89
CA ASP A 131 19.34 -9.32 -23.85
C ASP A 131 19.26 -10.82 -24.18
#